data_AF-A0A2E7JUZ3-F1
#
_entry.id   AF-A0A2E7JUZ3-F1
#
_cell.length_a   1.000
_cell.length_b   1.000
_cell.length_c   1.000
_cell.angle_alpha   90.00
_cell.angle_beta   90.00
_cell.angle_gamma   90.00
#
_symmetry.space_group_name_H-M   'P 1'
#
loop_
_entity.id
_entity.type
_entity.pdbx_description
1 polymer ?
#
loop_
_entity_poly.entity_id
_entity_poly.type
_entity_poly.pdbx_seq_one_letter_code
_entity_poly.pdbx_strand_id
1 'polypeptide(L)'
;MKVKWPIGAIVHHRKYNYRGVIVSFDPHCRADDQWYHGNRTQPSRDQPWYHILVDRSESTTYVAEENLEKATTVDPIEHPLLVHFFSAYYQGRYYCHALN
;
A
#
# COMPACT_ATOMS: atom_id res chain seq x y z
N MET A 1 12.20 12.94 5.75
CA MET A 1 11.50 12.32 4.60
C MET A 1 10.01 12.62 4.74
N LYS A 2 9.35 13.12 3.69
CA LYS A 2 7.90 13.34 3.71
C LYS A 2 7.26 12.21 2.89
N VAL A 3 6.49 11.36 3.57
CA VAL A 3 5.77 10.23 2.95
C VAL A 3 4.46 10.78 2.41
N LYS A 4 4.11 10.50 1.15
CA LYS A 4 2.90 11.04 0.52
C LYS A 4 1.63 10.37 1.05
N TRP A 5 1.72 9.07 1.37
CA TRP A 5 0.58 8.26 1.77
C TRP A 5 0.83 7.62 3.14
N PRO A 6 0.06 7.94 4.19
CA PRO A 6 0.29 7.36 5.50
C PRO A 6 -0.27 5.94 5.60
N ILE A 7 0.19 5.16 6.59
CA ILE A 7 -0.40 3.86 6.94
C ILE A 7 -1.90 4.04 7.23
N GLY A 8 -2.68 3.08 6.73
CA GLY A 8 -4.14 3.05 6.77
C GLY A 8 -4.83 3.87 5.69
N ALA A 9 -4.10 4.59 4.84
CA ALA A 9 -4.67 5.28 3.70
C ALA A 9 -5.07 4.31 2.59
N ILE A 10 -6.19 4.61 1.95
CA ILE A 10 -6.68 3.91 0.75
C ILE A 10 -6.12 4.62 -0.49
N VAL A 11 -5.44 3.87 -1.35
CA VAL A 11 -4.77 4.36 -2.56
C VAL A 11 -5.20 3.59 -3.80
N HIS A 12 -4.92 4.15 -4.96
CA HIS A 12 -5.16 3.56 -6.26
C HIS A 12 -3.84 3.40 -7.03
N HIS A 13 -3.67 2.26 -7.69
CA HIS A 13 -2.51 1.99 -8.52
C HIS A 13 -2.73 2.45 -9.96
N ARG A 14 -1.97 3.47 -10.39
CA ARG A 14 -2.17 4.20 -11.66
C ARG A 14 -2.19 3.31 -12.91
N LYS A 15 -1.33 2.29 -12.94
CA LYS A 15 -1.14 1.43 -14.13
C LYS A 15 -1.96 0.14 -14.12
N TYR A 16 -2.27 -0.37 -12.94
CA TYR A 16 -2.87 -1.70 -12.76
C TYR A 16 -4.29 -1.61 -12.21
N ASN A 17 -4.77 -0.39 -12.00
CA ASN A 17 -6.16 -0.06 -11.74
C ASN A 17 -6.79 -0.81 -10.54
N TYR A 18 -5.97 -1.08 -9.52
CA TYR A 18 -6.45 -1.67 -8.26
C TYR A 18 -6.45 -0.63 -7.15
N ARG A 19 -7.36 -0.84 -6.20
CA ARG A 19 -7.42 -0.13 -4.92
C ARG A 19 -6.75 -0.98 -3.84
N GLY A 20 -6.17 -0.35 -2.83
CA GLY A 20 -5.70 -1.06 -1.64
C GLY A 20 -5.43 -0.15 -0.45
N VAL A 21 -5.19 -0.75 0.71
CA VAL A 21 -4.78 -0.04 1.93
C VAL A 21 -3.29 -0.24 2.20
N ILE A 22 -2.61 0.85 2.57
CA ILE A 22 -1.20 0.81 2.98
C ILE A 22 -1.09 0.26 4.40
N VAL A 23 -0.34 -0.83 4.56
CA VAL A 23 -0.07 -1.43 5.88
C VAL A 23 1.31 -1.08 6.43
N SER A 24 2.28 -0.81 5.55
CA SER A 24 3.64 -0.41 5.91
C SER A 24 4.33 0.25 4.72
N PHE A 25 5.51 0.84 4.94
CA PHE A 25 6.36 1.36 3.88
C PHE A 25 7.84 1.31 4.26
N ASP A 26 8.69 1.26 3.25
CA ASP A 26 10.14 1.42 3.35
C ASP A 26 10.56 2.77 2.73
N PRO A 27 11.60 3.45 3.26
CA PRO A 27 12.11 4.70 2.69
C PRO A 27 12.67 4.58 1.26
N HIS A 28 13.10 3.38 0.88
CA HIS A 28 13.66 2.99 -0.42
C HIS A 28 13.32 1.53 -0.69
N CYS A 29 13.41 1.08 -1.94
CA CYS A 29 13.17 -0.31 -2.30
C CYS A 29 14.09 -1.26 -1.53
N ARG A 30 13.50 -2.23 -0.81
CA ARG A 30 14.21 -3.27 -0.05
C ARG A 30 14.18 -4.64 -0.73
N ALA A 31 13.54 -4.76 -1.88
CA ALA A 31 13.52 -6.01 -2.63
C ALA A 31 14.91 -6.33 -3.19
N ASP A 32 15.24 -7.61 -3.26
CA ASP A 32 16.47 -8.05 -3.90
C ASP A 32 16.47 -7.80 -5.42
N ASP A 33 17.64 -7.92 -6.02
CA ASP A 33 17.83 -7.65 -7.44
C ASP A 33 17.04 -8.61 -8.32
N GLN A 34 16.91 -9.87 -7.93
CA GLN A 34 16.18 -10.87 -8.71
C GLN A 34 14.70 -10.50 -8.81
N TRP A 35 14.08 -10.17 -7.69
CA TRP A 35 12.69 -9.74 -7.63
C TRP A 35 12.49 -8.43 -8.41
N TYR A 36 13.36 -7.44 -8.19
CA TYR A 36 13.22 -6.13 -8.81
C TYR A 36 13.36 -6.20 -10.34
N HIS A 37 14.34 -6.94 -10.84
CA HIS A 37 14.55 -7.11 -12.29
C HIS A 37 13.54 -8.07 -12.93
N GLY A 38 12.85 -8.90 -12.14
CA GLY A 38 11.74 -9.74 -12.59
C GLY A 38 10.45 -8.97 -12.87
N ASN A 39 10.31 -7.75 -12.36
CA ASN A 39 9.11 -6.94 -12.59
C ASN A 39 9.01 -6.41 -14.01
N ARG A 40 7.78 -6.15 -14.49
CA ARG A 40 7.53 -5.52 -15.80
C ARG A 40 8.00 -4.07 -15.89
N THR A 41 8.21 -3.42 -14.76
CA THR A 41 8.65 -2.03 -14.64
C THR A 41 9.69 -1.92 -13.53
N GLN A 42 10.61 -0.97 -13.67
CA GLN A 42 11.69 -0.74 -12.72
C GLN A 42 11.65 0.72 -12.23
N PRO A 43 10.62 1.10 -11.44
CA PRO A 43 10.52 2.45 -10.85
C PRO A 43 11.70 2.72 -9.92
N SER A 44 12.08 3.99 -9.73
CA SER A 44 13.27 4.33 -8.94
C SER A 44 13.27 3.64 -7.57
N ARG A 45 14.43 3.10 -7.16
CA ARG A 45 14.59 2.52 -5.82
C ARG A 45 14.69 3.59 -4.73
N ASP A 46 15.12 4.81 -5.09
CA ASP A 46 15.39 5.92 -4.17
C ASP A 46 14.13 6.78 -3.90
N GLN A 47 13.03 6.12 -3.55
CA GLN A 47 11.76 6.73 -3.16
C GLN A 47 11.04 5.81 -2.16
N PRO A 48 9.96 6.23 -1.47
CA PRO A 48 9.19 5.32 -0.64
C PRO A 48 8.57 4.16 -1.44
N TRP A 49 8.62 2.96 -0.88
CA TRP A 49 7.91 1.77 -1.39
C TRP A 49 6.94 1.26 -0.34
N TYR A 50 5.73 0.90 -0.77
CA TYR A 50 4.60 0.59 0.09
C TYR A 50 4.22 -0.88 0.02
N HIS A 51 3.87 -1.44 1.18
CA HIS A 51 3.20 -2.73 1.31
C HIS A 51 1.69 -2.48 1.34
N ILE A 52 0.97 -3.10 0.41
CA ILE A 52 -0.47 -2.84 0.20
C ILE A 52 -1.26 -4.14 0.21
N LEU A 53 -2.41 -4.12 0.89
CA LEU A 53 -3.46 -5.14 0.76
C LEU A 53 -4.40 -4.73 -0.38
N VAL A 54 -4.54 -5.59 -1.40
CA VAL A 54 -5.37 -5.31 -2.59
C VAL A 54 -6.84 -5.60 -2.31
N ASP A 55 -7.72 -4.65 -2.63
CA ASP A 55 -9.15 -4.77 -2.41
C ASP A 55 -9.80 -5.94 -3.17
N ARG A 56 -10.72 -6.64 -2.49
CA ARG A 56 -11.48 -7.80 -2.99
C ARG A 56 -10.57 -8.86 -3.59
N SER A 57 -9.44 -9.10 -2.92
CA SER A 57 -8.40 -10.03 -3.31
C SER A 57 -7.69 -10.58 -2.07
N GLU A 58 -6.97 -11.69 -2.24
CA GLU A 58 -6.02 -12.21 -1.26
C GLU A 58 -4.59 -11.68 -1.52
N SER A 59 -4.41 -10.87 -2.57
CA SER A 59 -3.10 -10.41 -3.02
C SER A 59 -2.57 -9.25 -2.17
N THR A 60 -1.28 -9.32 -1.90
CA THR A 60 -0.49 -8.18 -1.39
C THR A 60 0.48 -7.70 -2.45
N THR A 61 0.83 -6.42 -2.42
CA THR A 61 1.79 -5.83 -3.37
C THR A 61 2.84 -4.98 -2.67
N TYR A 62 4.03 -4.93 -3.29
CA TYR A 62 5.11 -4.03 -2.93
C TYR A 62 5.35 -3.04 -4.08
N VAL A 63 5.12 -1.74 -3.83
CA VAL A 63 4.97 -0.76 -4.92
C VAL A 63 5.59 0.59 -4.61
N ALA A 64 6.31 1.15 -5.59
CA ALA A 64 6.86 2.50 -5.54
C ALA A 64 5.78 3.59 -5.43
N GLU A 65 6.08 4.67 -4.69
CA GLU A 65 5.18 5.81 -4.48
C GLU A 65 4.66 6.45 -5.77
N GLU A 66 5.50 6.56 -6.81
CA GLU A 66 5.15 7.19 -8.08
C GLU A 66 3.98 6.50 -8.82
N ASN A 67 3.77 5.22 -8.53
CA ASN A 67 2.70 4.41 -9.11
C ASN A 67 1.37 4.55 -8.34
N LEU A 68 1.34 5.32 -7.26
CA LEU A 68 0.17 5.50 -6.40
C LEU A 68 -0.46 6.89 -6.56
N GLU A 69 -1.78 6.90 -6.51
CA GLU A 69 -2.59 8.10 -6.44
C GLU A 69 -3.74 7.95 -5.43
N LYS A 70 -4.47 9.04 -5.19
CA LYS A 70 -5.61 9.04 -4.29
C LYS A 70 -6.71 8.15 -4.89
N ALA A 71 -7.26 7.24 -4.09
CA ALA A 71 -8.40 6.46 -4.53
C ALA A 71 -9.64 7.35 -4.76
N THR A 72 -10.42 7.02 -5.78
CA THR A 72 -11.66 7.72 -6.14
C THR A 72 -12.75 7.53 -5.07
N THR A 73 -12.82 6.34 -4.48
CA THR A 73 -13.64 6.06 -3.31
C THR A 73 -12.78 5.60 -2.16
N VAL A 74 -13.22 5.91 -0.95
CA VAL A 74 -12.55 5.52 0.29
C VAL A 74 -13.33 4.45 1.03
N ASP A 75 -14.26 3.75 0.38
CA ASP A 75 -15.02 2.66 1.01
C ASP A 75 -14.07 1.61 1.59
N PRO A 76 -14.47 0.92 2.66
CA PRO A 76 -13.66 -0.14 3.26
C PRO A 76 -13.13 -1.13 2.22
N ILE A 77 -11.87 -1.50 2.41
CA ILE A 77 -11.19 -2.59 1.70
C ILE A 77 -11.72 -3.93 2.22
N GLU A 78 -11.90 -4.88 1.31
CA GLU A 78 -12.15 -6.29 1.62
C GLU A 78 -10.89 -7.10 1.35
N HIS A 79 -10.25 -7.60 2.41
CA HIS A 79 -9.06 -8.46 2.32
C HIS A 79 -8.95 -9.30 3.60
N PRO A 80 -8.63 -10.61 3.52
CA PRO A 80 -8.57 -11.49 4.70
C PRO A 80 -7.55 -11.08 5.77
N LEU A 81 -6.54 -10.25 5.43
CA LEU A 81 -5.45 -9.89 6.33
C LEU A 81 -5.69 -8.57 7.08
N LEU A 82 -6.77 -7.85 6.77
CA LEU A 82 -7.07 -6.53 7.36
C LEU A 82 -7.02 -6.54 8.88
N VAL A 83 -7.59 -7.58 9.49
CA VAL A 83 -7.72 -7.74 10.94
C VAL A 83 -6.38 -7.91 11.65
N HIS A 84 -5.31 -8.24 10.92
CA HIS A 84 -3.96 -8.34 11.50
C HIS A 84 -3.26 -6.98 11.61
N PHE A 85 -3.71 -5.97 10.86
CA PHE A 85 -3.06 -4.66 10.79
C PHE A 85 -3.88 -3.55 11.43
N PHE A 86 -5.21 -3.66 11.42
CA PHE A 86 -6.11 -2.57 11.78
C PHE A 86 -7.24 -3.01 12.71
N SER A 87 -7.54 -2.18 13.71
CA SER A 87 -8.63 -2.40 14.66
C SER A 87 -9.86 -1.55 14.38
N ALA A 88 -9.74 -0.50 13.57
CA ALA A 88 -10.83 0.41 13.27
C ALA A 88 -10.72 1.02 11.88
N TYR A 89 -11.87 1.43 11.35
CA TYR A 89 -12.00 2.24 10.15
C TYR A 89 -12.90 3.44 10.45
N TYR A 90 -12.42 4.64 10.13
CA TYR A 90 -13.17 5.88 10.36
C TYR A 90 -12.84 6.92 9.29
N GLN A 91 -13.88 7.47 8.66
CA GLN A 91 -13.80 8.54 7.66
C GLN A 91 -12.75 8.30 6.56
N GLY A 92 -12.77 7.12 5.93
CA GLY A 92 -11.88 6.83 4.79
C GLY A 92 -10.47 6.38 5.17
N ARG A 93 -10.22 6.05 6.43
CA ARG A 93 -8.89 5.65 6.91
C ARG A 93 -8.97 4.51 7.92
N TYR A 94 -8.00 3.60 7.84
CA TYR A 94 -7.79 2.55 8.83
C TYR A 94 -6.82 2.99 9.94
N TYR A 95 -7.07 2.49 11.14
CA TYR A 95 -6.28 2.76 12.33
C TYR A 95 -5.77 1.45 12.94
N CYS A 96 -4.47 1.42 13.23
CA CYS A 96 -3.82 0.29 13.85
C CYS A 96 -4.33 0.08 15.28
N HIS A 97 -4.07 -1.11 15.81
CA HIS A 97 -4.23 -1.37 17.23
C HIS A 97 -3.45 -0.32 18.02
N ALA A 98 -4.10 0.32 18.99
CA ALA A 98 -3.39 1.19 19.91
C ALA A 98 -2.30 0.37 20.61
N LEU A 99 -1.07 0.88 20.62
CA LEU A 99 -0.06 0.41 21.56
C LEU A 99 -0.55 0.89 22.93
N ASN A 100 -1.04 -0.04 23.75
CA ASN A 100 -1.31 0.23 25.16
C ASN A 100 -0.02 0.53 25.91
#